data_AF-A0A7K0STF9-F1
#
_entry.id   AF-A0A7K0STF9-F1
#
_cell.length_a   1.000
_cell.length_b   1.000
_cell.length_c   1.000
_cell.angle_alpha   90.00
_cell.angle_beta   90.00
_cell.angle_gamma   90.00
#
_symmetry.space_group_name_H-M   'P 1'
#
loop_
_entity.id
_entity.type
_entity.pdbx_description
1 polymer ?
#
loop_
_entity_poly.entity_id
_entity_poly.type
_entity_poly.pdbx_seq_one_letter_code
_entity_poly.pdbx_strand_id
1 'polypeptide(L)' 'TNMRASGTDESERLIPPKKLNMEGALEFCREDECVEVTPAVVRIRKVVLDGDERARTTARQKKANLNA' A
#
# COMPACT_ATOMS: atom_id res chain seq x y z
N THR A 1 6.53 16.91 -7.15
CA THR A 1 7.37 18.10 -6.87
C THR A 1 8.50 17.66 -5.96
N ASN A 2 9.73 18.16 -6.16
CA ASN A 2 11.01 17.78 -5.52
C ASN A 2 11.95 16.85 -6.30
N MET A 3 12.02 16.99 -7.63
CA MET A 3 13.18 16.52 -8.39
C MET A 3 13.75 17.68 -9.23
N ARG A 4 13.96 18.84 -8.59
CA ARG A 4 14.61 20.00 -9.21
C ARG A 4 15.35 20.82 -8.16
N ALA A 5 16.59 20.43 -7.89
CA ALA A 5 17.66 21.30 -7.44
C ALA A 5 18.98 20.64 -7.85
N SER A 6 19.83 21.39 -8.56
CA SER A 6 21.12 20.92 -9.05
C SER A 6 22.11 20.73 -7.90
N GLY A 7 22.87 19.64 -7.95
CA GLY A 7 24.03 19.40 -7.10
C GLY A 7 24.13 17.91 -6.76
N THR A 8 25.26 17.31 -7.11
CA THR A 8 25.67 15.91 -6.91
C THR A 8 24.88 14.85 -7.69
N ASP A 9 25.52 14.28 -8.72
CA ASP A 9 25.21 12.97 -9.32
C ASP A 9 25.49 11.84 -8.30
N GLU A 10 24.79 11.85 -7.17
CA GLU A 10 24.70 10.66 -6.34
C GLU A 10 23.72 9.71 -7.04
N SER A 11 24.27 8.68 -7.69
CA SER A 11 23.46 7.57 -8.16
C SER A 11 22.89 6.85 -6.93
N GLU A 12 21.65 7.18 -6.56
CA GLU A 12 20.94 6.52 -5.47
C GLU A 12 20.92 5.00 -5.71
N ARG A 13 21.54 4.24 -4.82
CA ARG A 13 21.48 2.77 -4.86
C ARG A 13 20.16 2.31 -4.27
N LEU A 14 19.23 1.95 -5.14
CA LEU A 14 17.96 1.34 -4.73
C LEU A 14 18.19 -0.10 -4.27
N ILE A 15 17.71 -0.43 -3.08
CA ILE A 15 17.67 -1.81 -2.60
C ILE A 15 16.70 -2.60 -3.49
N PRO A 16 17.05 -3.83 -3.93
CA PRO A 16 16.17 -4.64 -4.75
C PRO A 16 14.79 -4.85 -4.11
N PRO A 17 13.70 -4.81 -4.89
CA PRO A 17 12.36 -5.00 -4.37
C PRO A 17 12.15 -6.45 -3.90
N LYS A 18 11.36 -6.63 -2.84
CA LYS A 18 10.90 -7.95 -2.41
C LYS A 18 9.85 -8.45 -3.40
N LYS A 19 10.15 -9.53 -4.11
CA LYS A 19 9.21 -10.20 -5.01
C LYS A 19 8.33 -11.15 -4.18
N LEU A 20 7.02 -10.91 -4.19
CA LEU A 20 6.04 -11.82 -3.59
C LEU A 20 5.44 -12.70 -4.69
N ASN A 21 5.32 -14.00 -4.40
CA ASN A 21 4.51 -14.92 -5.20
C ASN A 21 3.04 -14.84 -4.73
N MET A 22 2.14 -15.62 -5.34
CA MET A 22 0.71 -15.61 -4.99
C MET A 22 0.47 -15.92 -3.51
N GLU A 23 1.07 -17.00 -3.00
CA GLU A 23 0.90 -17.43 -1.61
C GLU A 23 1.43 -16.39 -0.63
N GLY A 24 2.63 -15.86 -0.86
CA GLY A 24 3.21 -14.80 -0.03
C GLY A 24 2.43 -13.49 -0.11
N ALA A 25 1.76 -13.20 -1.22
CA ALA A 25 0.87 -12.06 -1.33
C ALA A 25 -0.42 -12.25 -0.51
N LEU A 26 -0.97 -13.47 -0.50
CA LEU A 26 -2.14 -13.82 0.30
C LEU A 26 -1.83 -13.76 1.80
N GLU A 27 -0.67 -14.28 2.22
CA GLU A 27 -0.23 -14.22 3.61
C GLU A 27 0.03 -12.77 4.08
N PHE A 28 0.53 -11.92 3.19
CA PHE A 28 0.80 -10.51 3.50
C PHE A 28 -0.46 -9.64 3.59
N CYS A 29 -1.54 -10.02 2.90
CA CYS A 29 -2.73 -9.21 2.73
C CYS A 29 -3.49 -9.01 4.05
N ARG A 30 -3.86 -7.76 4.36
CA ARG A 30 -4.69 -7.42 5.53
C ARG A 30 -6.18 -7.35 5.20
N GLU A 31 -7.01 -7.20 6.22
CA GLU A 31 -8.48 -7.13 6.10
C GLU A 31 -8.98 -5.98 5.21
N ASP A 32 -8.27 -4.85 5.15
CA ASP A 32 -8.62 -3.70 4.30
C ASP A 32 -7.90 -3.71 2.94
N GLU A 33 -7.22 -4.80 2.62
CA GLU A 33 -6.43 -5.03 1.42
C GLU A 33 -6.98 -6.21 0.61
N CYS A 34 -6.63 -6.26 -0.67
CA CYS A 34 -6.92 -7.39 -1.54
C CYS A 34 -5.74 -7.69 -2.47
N VAL A 35 -5.67 -8.96 -2.89
CA VAL A 35 -4.71 -9.43 -3.88
C VAL A 35 -5.37 -9.38 -5.26
N GLU A 36 -4.86 -8.50 -6.12
CA GLU A 36 -5.25 -8.43 -7.53
C GLU A 36 -4.41 -9.44 -8.34
N VAL A 37 -5.10 -10.38 -8.99
CA VAL A 37 -4.47 -11.44 -9.76
C VAL A 37 -4.73 -11.22 -11.25
N THR A 38 -3.66 -11.22 -12.03
CA THR A 38 -3.70 -11.27 -13.49
C THR A 38 -2.79 -12.42 -13.97
N PRO A 39 -2.89 -12.88 -15.23
CA PRO A 39 -2.03 -13.95 -15.73
C PRO A 39 -0.53 -13.65 -15.66
N ALA A 40 -0.15 -12.37 -15.73
CA ALA A 40 1.26 -11.96 -15.75
C ALA A 40 1.77 -11.47 -14.38
N VAL A 41 0.91 -10.87 -13.56
CA VAL A 41 1.30 -10.22 -12.31
C VAL A 41 0.30 -10.42 -11.19
N VAL A 42 0.82 -10.52 -9.96
CA VAL A 42 0.08 -10.48 -8.70
C VAL A 42 0.48 -9.22 -7.96
N ARG A 43 -0.51 -8.44 -7.49
CA ARG A 43 -0.28 -7.17 -6.79
C ARG A 43 -1.19 -7.06 -5.57
N ILE A 44 -0.74 -6.35 -4.55
CA ILE A 44 -1.53 -6.07 -3.35
C ILE A 44 -2.01 -4.62 -3.42
N ARG A 45 -3.29 -4.39 -3.14
CA ARG A 45 -3.91 -3.06 -3.14
C ARG A 45 -4.92 -2.94 -2.01
N LYS A 46 -5.29 -1.72 -1.67
CA LYS A 46 -6.40 -1.47 -0.74
C LYS A 46 -7.74 -1.80 -1.40
N VAL A 47 -8.69 -2.28 -0.62
CA VAL A 47 -10.08 -2.49 -1.08
C VAL A 47 -10.71 -1.14 -1.44
N VAL A 48 -10.58 -0.16 -0.55
CA VAL A 48 -10.95 1.24 -0.82
C VAL A 48 -9.72 1.99 -1.30
N LEU A 49 -9.73 2.42 -2.55
CA LEU A 49 -8.57 3.06 -3.18
C LEU A 49 -8.39 4.50 -2.69
N ASP A 50 -9.51 5.22 -2.54
CA ASP A 50 -9.49 6.59 -2.08
C ASP A 50 -8.91 6.67 -0.65
N GLY A 51 -7.93 7.56 -0.48
CA GLY A 51 -7.28 7.79 0.81
C GLY A 51 -8.22 8.49 1.79
N ASP A 52 -9.03 9.43 1.31
CA ASP A 52 -9.91 10.23 2.15
C ASP A 52 -11.09 9.41 2.66
N GLU A 53 -11.66 8.57 1.81
CA GLU A 53 -12.67 7.58 2.22
C GLU A 53 -12.15 6.59 3.27
N ARG A 54 -10.92 6.09 3.11
CA ARG A 54 -10.29 5.23 4.13
C ARG A 54 -10.12 5.95 5.45
N ALA A 55 -9.55 7.15 5.44
CA ALA A 55 -9.34 7.94 6.66
C ALA A 55 -10.66 8.22 7.40
N ARG A 56 -11.73 8.54 6.66
CA ARG A 56 -13.07 8.73 7.22
C ARG A 56 -13.62 7.45 7.85
N THR A 57 -13.44 6.30 7.20
CA THR A 57 -13.91 5.00 7.69
C THR A 57 -13.17 4.61 8.99
N THR A 58 -11.84 4.72 9.01
CA THR A 58 -11.03 4.45 10.20
C THR A 58 -11.41 5.38 11.36
N ALA A 59 -11.62 6.68 11.09
CA ALA A 59 -12.04 7.64 12.12
C ALA A 59 -13.42 7.31 12.70
N ARG A 60 -14.38 6.86 11.86
CA ARG A 60 -15.71 6.43 12.32
C ARG A 60 -15.63 5.17 13.18
N GLN A 61 -14.87 4.15 12.75
CA GLN A 61 -14.66 2.92 13.51
C GLN A 61 -14.02 3.21 14.88
N LYS A 62 -13.01 4.08 14.93
CA LYS A 62 -12.37 4.48 16.20
C LYS A 62 -13.35 5.12 17.18
N LYS A 63 -14.27 5.98 16.69
CA LYS A 63 -15.30 6.59 17.52
C LYS A 63 -16.35 5.58 18.00
N ALA A 64 -16.76 4.66 17.13
CA ALA A 64 -17.71 3.61 17.49
C ALA A 64 -17.15 2.70 18.60
N ASN A 65 -15.88 2.30 18.49
CA ASN A 65 -15.20 1.48 19.50
C ASN A 65 -14.93 2.21 20.82
N LEU A 66 -14.94 3.54 20.85
CA LEU A 66 -14.79 4.33 22.08
C LEU A 66 -16.10 4.43 22.87
N ASN A 67 -17.24 4.28 22.17
CA ASN A 67 -18.58 4.42 22.73
C ASN A 67 -19.23 3.07 23.06
N ALA A 68 -18.54 1.97 22.75
CA ALA A 68 -18.90 0.60 23.09
C ALA A 68 -18.11 0.16 24.33
#